data_AF-A0A383EUW4-F1
#
_entry.id   AF-A0A383EUW4-F1
#
_cell.length_a   1.000
_cell.length_b   1.000
_cell.length_c   1.000
_cell.angle_alpha   90.00
_cell.angle_beta   90.00
_cell.angle_gamma   90.00
#
_symmetry.space_group_name_H-M   'P 1'
#
loop_
_entity.id
_entity.type
_entity.pdbx_description
1 polymer ?
#
loop_
_entity_poly.entity_id
_entity_poly.type
_entity_poly.pdbx_seq_one_letter_code
_entity_poly.pdbx_strand_id
1 'polypeptide(L)'
;TGLNGSGQKIAVGDSGLDDDHGDFTGRIAGLTSVTPGDSSTADLSDGHGTHVACTVMGDGFRSSGTYQGIAPEAQVYFQAMEDDDTGHLYSYGINSMLNSAYNNGARLHTNSWGAGSGSGSYSTQSEDADDRTSTWDQYWSYDGMTVLFAAGNERNDGISPPGTAKNVITIGGHKNRYSGAPDEMYYWSSRGPTDDGRIKPDLVAPGDYVRSCKSQEADSAQGSWSNNW
;
A
#
# COMPACT_ATOMS: atom_id res chain seq x y z
N THR A 1 -13.81 -19.17 -8.65
CA THR A 1 -14.12 -18.07 -9.59
C THR A 1 -12.83 -17.69 -10.30
N GLY A 2 -12.88 -17.21 -11.55
CA GLY A 2 -11.68 -16.83 -12.31
C GLY A 2 -11.33 -15.35 -12.19
N LEU A 3 -11.55 -14.73 -11.02
CA LEU A 3 -11.28 -13.32 -10.77
C LEU A 3 -9.87 -13.17 -10.22
N ASN A 4 -8.98 -12.58 -11.01
CA ASN A 4 -7.53 -12.47 -10.75
C ASN A 4 -7.00 -11.04 -10.99
N GLY A 5 -7.87 -10.06 -11.24
CA GLY A 5 -7.48 -8.68 -11.52
C GLY A 5 -7.15 -8.37 -12.98
N SER A 6 -7.32 -9.30 -13.92
CA SER A 6 -7.08 -9.01 -15.35
C SER A 6 -7.80 -7.75 -15.82
N GLY A 7 -7.07 -6.86 -16.48
CA GLY A 7 -7.58 -5.58 -16.98
C GLY A 7 -7.70 -4.48 -15.93
N GLN A 8 -7.34 -4.74 -14.67
CA GLN A 8 -7.25 -3.72 -13.63
C GLN A 8 -5.84 -3.14 -13.56
N LYS A 9 -5.76 -1.84 -13.27
CA LYS A 9 -4.53 -1.15 -12.92
C LYS A 9 -4.64 -0.63 -11.48
N ILE A 10 -3.66 -1.01 -10.66
CA ILE A 10 -3.60 -0.68 -9.25
C ILE A 10 -2.37 0.20 -9.01
N ALA A 11 -2.58 1.34 -8.37
CA ALA A 11 -1.51 2.22 -7.95
C ALA A 11 -1.03 1.88 -6.53
N VAL A 12 0.28 1.91 -6.34
CA VAL A 12 0.95 1.69 -5.04
C VAL A 12 1.89 2.85 -4.80
N GLY A 13 1.69 3.58 -3.70
CA GLY A 13 2.61 4.60 -3.21
C GLY A 13 3.35 4.08 -1.98
N ASP A 14 4.64 3.81 -2.11
CA ASP A 14 5.44 3.12 -1.08
C ASP A 14 6.96 3.34 -1.30
N SER A 15 7.84 2.65 -0.56
CA SER A 15 9.30 2.90 -0.56
C SER A 15 9.91 2.87 -1.96
N GLY A 16 9.74 1.76 -2.66
CA GLY A 16 10.24 1.52 -4.00
C GLY A 16 9.76 0.16 -4.52
N LEU A 17 10.17 -0.22 -5.72
CA LEU A 17 9.86 -1.52 -6.30
C LEU A 17 11.12 -2.17 -6.87
N ASP A 18 11.43 -3.37 -6.40
CA ASP A 18 12.28 -4.34 -7.12
C ASP A 18 11.52 -4.82 -8.35
N ASP A 19 11.71 -4.11 -9.47
CA ASP A 19 10.97 -4.29 -10.71
C ASP A 19 11.46 -5.50 -11.52
N ASP A 20 12.70 -5.95 -11.25
CA ASP A 20 13.32 -7.12 -11.87
C ASP A 20 13.13 -8.43 -11.06
N HIS A 21 12.48 -8.37 -9.89
CA HIS A 21 12.13 -9.53 -9.05
C HIS A 21 11.51 -10.70 -9.83
N GLY A 22 10.79 -10.42 -10.92
CA GLY A 22 10.16 -11.41 -11.79
C GLY A 22 8.67 -11.64 -11.52
N ASP A 23 8.19 -11.28 -10.33
CA ASP A 23 6.77 -11.41 -9.95
C ASP A 23 5.87 -10.30 -10.53
N PHE A 24 6.45 -9.38 -11.31
CA PHE A 24 5.77 -8.26 -11.99
C PHE A 24 6.02 -8.24 -13.50
N THR A 25 6.73 -9.24 -14.06
CA THR A 25 7.19 -9.21 -15.46
C THR A 25 6.03 -8.96 -16.44
N GLY A 26 6.16 -7.91 -17.25
CA GLY A 26 5.16 -7.53 -18.26
C GLY A 26 3.90 -6.84 -17.71
N ARG A 27 3.82 -6.57 -16.40
CA ARG A 27 2.65 -5.97 -15.73
C ARG A 27 2.93 -4.62 -15.06
N ILE A 28 4.11 -4.05 -15.27
CA ILE A 28 4.44 -2.70 -14.83
C ILE A 28 3.90 -1.69 -15.84
N ALA A 29 2.85 -0.97 -15.45
CA ALA A 29 2.24 0.09 -16.26
C ALA A 29 2.98 1.43 -16.15
N GLY A 30 3.76 1.62 -15.08
CA GLY A 30 4.66 2.76 -14.92
C GLY A 30 5.30 2.76 -13.52
N LEU A 31 6.51 3.29 -13.44
CA LEU A 31 7.25 3.53 -12.21
C LEU A 31 7.66 5.00 -12.21
N THR A 32 7.48 5.68 -11.08
CA THR A 32 7.93 7.07 -10.92
C THR A 32 8.46 7.27 -9.51
N SER A 33 9.59 7.96 -9.39
CA SER A 33 9.96 8.59 -8.12
C SER A 33 9.07 9.81 -7.89
N VAL A 34 8.68 10.04 -6.64
CA VAL A 34 8.00 11.27 -6.20
C VAL A 34 8.83 12.08 -5.20
N THR A 35 10.04 11.61 -4.89
CA THR A 35 10.99 12.23 -3.97
C THR A 35 11.85 13.27 -4.71
N PRO A 36 11.81 14.56 -4.33
CA PRO A 36 12.61 15.58 -4.99
C PRO A 36 14.12 15.35 -4.83
N GLY A 37 14.85 15.28 -5.94
CA GLY A 37 16.30 15.06 -5.94
C GLY A 37 16.69 13.59 -6.05
N ASP A 38 15.73 12.68 -5.87
CA ASP A 38 15.90 11.26 -6.07
C ASP A 38 15.11 10.80 -7.31
N SER A 39 15.79 10.13 -8.24
CA SER A 39 15.17 9.58 -9.46
C SER A 39 15.03 8.07 -9.43
N SER A 40 15.53 7.43 -8.37
CA SER A 40 15.46 6.00 -8.15
C SER A 40 14.02 5.56 -7.92
N THR A 41 13.68 4.39 -8.44
CA THR A 41 12.44 3.70 -8.10
C THR A 41 12.71 2.34 -7.47
N ALA A 42 13.98 2.03 -7.23
CA ALA A 42 14.41 0.77 -6.62
C ALA A 42 14.02 0.75 -5.14
N ASP A 43 13.87 -0.45 -4.59
CA ASP A 43 13.51 -0.67 -3.19
C ASP A 43 14.74 -1.10 -2.40
N LEU A 44 15.67 -0.16 -2.18
CA LEU A 44 17.02 -0.41 -1.70
C LEU A 44 17.14 -0.51 -0.18
N SER A 45 16.16 0.00 0.57
CA SER A 45 16.24 0.09 2.03
C SER A 45 15.77 -1.20 2.71
N ASP A 46 14.45 -1.35 2.96
CA ASP A 46 13.89 -2.46 3.72
C ASP A 46 13.04 -3.42 2.89
N GLY A 47 12.76 -3.09 1.62
CA GLY A 47 11.98 -3.92 0.73
C GLY A 47 10.46 -3.83 0.96
N HIS A 48 9.99 -2.83 1.71
CA HIS A 48 8.58 -2.70 2.11
C HIS A 48 7.65 -2.56 0.91
N GLY A 49 7.97 -1.66 -0.03
CA GLY A 49 7.17 -1.41 -1.22
C GLY A 49 7.03 -2.63 -2.13
N THR A 50 8.10 -3.40 -2.29
CA THR A 50 8.11 -4.67 -3.04
C THR A 50 7.23 -5.72 -2.36
N HIS A 51 7.33 -5.86 -1.04
CA HIS A 51 6.49 -6.78 -0.26
C HIS A 51 5.01 -6.41 -0.38
N VAL A 52 4.68 -5.12 -0.25
CA VAL A 52 3.33 -4.57 -0.40
C VAL A 52 2.78 -4.82 -1.81
N ALA A 53 3.51 -4.43 -2.86
CA ALA A 53 3.06 -4.60 -4.23
C ALA A 53 2.85 -6.08 -4.59
N CYS A 54 3.72 -6.98 -4.15
CA CYS A 54 3.52 -8.41 -4.38
C CYS A 54 2.32 -8.97 -3.63
N THR A 55 2.04 -8.49 -2.41
CA THR A 55 0.84 -8.90 -1.66
C THR A 55 -0.43 -8.56 -2.44
N VAL A 56 -0.41 -7.44 -3.17
CA VAL A 56 -1.52 -7.04 -4.04
C VAL A 56 -1.54 -7.85 -5.33
N MET A 57 -0.43 -7.92 -6.06
CA MET A 57 -0.44 -8.39 -7.46
C MET A 57 0.83 -9.13 -7.92
N GLY A 58 1.61 -9.72 -7.02
CA GLY A 58 2.67 -10.66 -7.43
C GLY A 58 2.04 -11.90 -8.10
N ASP A 59 2.54 -12.34 -9.25
CA ASP A 59 2.02 -13.54 -9.92
C ASP A 59 2.54 -14.86 -9.32
N GLY A 60 3.43 -14.76 -8.32
CA GLY A 60 4.00 -15.90 -7.64
C GLY A 60 4.97 -16.69 -8.52
N PHE A 61 5.52 -16.11 -9.60
CA PHE A 61 6.49 -16.76 -10.48
C PHE A 61 7.60 -17.46 -9.70
N ARG A 62 8.22 -16.75 -8.74
CA ARG A 62 9.29 -17.29 -7.87
C ARG A 62 8.85 -18.29 -6.80
N SER A 63 7.56 -18.60 -6.76
CA SER A 63 6.98 -19.54 -5.81
C SER A 63 6.13 -20.62 -6.49
N SER A 64 6.22 -20.73 -7.83
CA SER A 64 5.36 -21.62 -8.62
C SER A 64 3.86 -21.41 -8.31
N GLY A 65 3.47 -20.16 -8.10
CA GLY A 65 2.10 -19.76 -7.78
C GLY A 65 1.69 -19.89 -6.29
N THR A 66 2.59 -20.32 -5.40
CA THR A 66 2.25 -20.56 -3.98
C THR A 66 1.98 -19.27 -3.20
N TYR A 67 2.73 -18.20 -3.48
CA TYR A 67 2.63 -16.90 -2.81
C TYR A 67 2.17 -15.82 -3.80
N GLN A 68 1.09 -16.11 -4.52
CA GLN A 68 0.42 -15.12 -5.36
C GLN A 68 -0.19 -14.00 -4.51
N GLY A 69 -0.14 -12.78 -5.04
CA GLY A 69 -0.95 -11.69 -4.57
C GLY A 69 -2.43 -11.94 -4.80
N ILE A 70 -3.26 -11.04 -4.28
CA ILE A 70 -4.72 -11.15 -4.38
C ILE A 70 -5.22 -10.99 -5.83
N ALA A 71 -4.55 -10.15 -6.61
CA ALA A 71 -4.89 -9.80 -8.00
C ALA A 71 -3.68 -10.04 -8.94
N PRO A 72 -3.25 -11.29 -9.15
CA PRO A 72 -1.99 -11.61 -9.82
C PRO A 72 -1.93 -11.22 -11.31
N GLU A 73 -3.06 -10.90 -11.95
CA GLU A 73 -3.11 -10.43 -13.35
C GLU A 73 -3.34 -8.92 -13.47
N ALA A 74 -3.36 -8.18 -12.35
CA ALA A 74 -3.44 -6.73 -12.37
C ALA A 74 -2.10 -6.10 -12.80
N GLN A 75 -2.18 -4.90 -13.35
CA GLN A 75 -1.02 -4.06 -13.65
C GLN A 75 -0.68 -3.15 -12.47
N VAL A 76 0.61 -2.92 -12.22
CA VAL A 76 1.10 -1.99 -11.19
C VAL A 76 1.45 -0.63 -11.80
N TYR A 77 0.97 0.44 -11.19
CA TYR A 77 1.55 1.78 -11.35
C TYR A 77 2.18 2.18 -10.02
N PHE A 78 3.51 2.25 -9.96
CA PHE A 78 4.23 2.45 -8.71
C PHE A 78 4.73 3.89 -8.58
N GLN A 79 4.54 4.45 -7.39
CA GLN A 79 5.05 5.76 -7.00
C GLN A 79 6.03 5.53 -5.85
N ALA A 80 7.33 5.50 -6.17
CA ALA A 80 8.41 5.33 -5.22
C ALA A 80 8.59 6.62 -4.41
N MET A 81 8.46 6.50 -3.10
CA MET A 81 8.40 7.60 -2.15
C MET A 81 9.63 7.65 -1.24
N GLU A 82 10.45 6.60 -1.17
CA GLU A 82 11.66 6.66 -0.36
C GLU A 82 12.66 7.65 -0.95
N ASP A 83 13.44 8.26 -0.06
CA ASP A 83 14.66 8.98 -0.38
C ASP A 83 15.84 8.05 -0.07
N ASP A 84 16.53 7.57 -1.11
CA ASP A 84 17.63 6.59 -1.01
C ASP A 84 18.76 7.08 -0.08
N ASP A 85 18.95 8.39 0.07
CA ASP A 85 19.99 8.94 0.96
C ASP A 85 19.60 8.85 2.45
N THR A 86 18.30 8.85 2.77
CA THR A 86 17.80 8.91 4.16
C THR A 86 17.06 7.65 4.61
N GLY A 87 16.56 6.82 3.70
CA GLY A 87 15.69 5.68 4.00
C GLY A 87 14.35 6.11 4.59
N HIS A 88 13.87 7.31 4.25
CA HIS A 88 12.60 7.85 4.73
C HIS A 88 11.65 8.11 3.58
N LEU A 89 10.36 7.83 3.80
CA LEU A 89 9.33 8.19 2.85
C LEU A 89 9.17 9.71 2.78
N TYR A 90 9.31 10.27 1.59
CA TYR A 90 8.95 11.63 1.28
C TYR A 90 7.44 11.83 1.36
N SER A 91 7.02 12.86 2.10
CA SER A 91 5.61 13.24 2.19
C SER A 91 5.15 13.87 0.87
N TYR A 92 4.75 13.04 -0.07
CA TYR A 92 4.15 13.48 -1.34
C TYR A 92 2.73 13.99 -1.12
N GLY A 93 2.38 15.12 -1.76
CA GLY A 93 1.04 15.70 -1.63
C GLY A 93 -0.02 14.74 -2.15
N ILE A 94 -0.98 14.35 -1.30
CA ILE A 94 -2.00 13.33 -1.60
C ILE A 94 -2.78 13.67 -2.87
N ASN A 95 -3.16 14.93 -3.05
CA ASN A 95 -3.87 15.36 -4.26
C ASN A 95 -3.03 15.08 -5.51
N SER A 96 -1.73 15.42 -5.53
CA SER A 96 -0.85 15.14 -6.66
C SER A 96 -0.68 13.64 -6.90
N MET A 97 -0.52 12.87 -5.83
CA MET A 97 -0.36 11.42 -5.86
C MET A 97 -1.54 10.72 -6.51
N LEU A 98 -2.74 11.00 -5.99
CA LEU A 98 -3.96 10.41 -6.47
C LEU A 98 -4.26 10.85 -7.92
N ASN A 99 -4.07 12.13 -8.27
CA ASN A 99 -4.27 12.59 -9.65
C ASN A 99 -3.32 11.90 -10.64
N SER A 100 -2.03 11.75 -10.28
CA SER A 100 -1.05 11.08 -11.15
C SER A 100 -1.45 9.64 -11.43
N ALA A 101 -1.84 8.89 -10.39
CA ALA A 101 -2.33 7.53 -10.51
C ALA A 101 -3.62 7.42 -11.34
N TYR A 102 -4.61 8.29 -11.07
CA TYR A 102 -5.88 8.31 -11.80
C TYR A 102 -5.68 8.63 -13.29
N ASN A 103 -4.81 9.58 -13.60
CA ASN A 103 -4.45 9.97 -14.97
C ASN A 103 -3.65 8.88 -15.69
N ASN A 104 -2.90 8.05 -14.95
CA ASN A 104 -2.31 6.83 -15.50
C ASN A 104 -3.36 5.72 -15.74
N GLY A 105 -4.60 5.91 -15.30
CA GLY A 105 -5.69 4.95 -15.50
C GLY A 105 -5.88 3.96 -14.35
N ALA A 106 -5.19 4.16 -13.22
CA ALA A 106 -5.50 3.40 -12.01
C ALA A 106 -6.88 3.79 -11.48
N ARG A 107 -7.59 2.82 -10.91
CA ARG A 107 -8.89 3.01 -10.23
C ARG A 107 -8.91 2.50 -8.80
N LEU A 108 -7.79 1.90 -8.37
CA LEU A 108 -7.50 1.55 -6.99
C LEU A 108 -6.12 2.12 -6.65
N HIS A 109 -6.02 2.76 -5.49
CA HIS A 109 -4.77 3.25 -4.93
C HIS A 109 -4.60 2.69 -3.53
N THR A 110 -3.44 2.11 -3.23
CA THR A 110 -3.13 1.61 -1.89
C THR A 110 -1.89 2.28 -1.33
N ASN A 111 -1.90 2.53 -0.03
CA ASN A 111 -0.88 3.29 0.69
C ASN A 111 -0.64 2.61 2.04
N SER A 112 0.52 1.96 2.20
CA SER A 112 0.87 1.22 3.43
C SER A 112 1.73 2.06 4.36
N TRP A 113 1.36 3.33 4.54
CA TRP A 113 2.06 4.30 5.36
C TRP A 113 1.07 5.26 6.01
N GLY A 114 1.57 6.02 6.99
CA GLY A 114 0.82 7.06 7.69
C GLY A 114 1.76 8.00 8.43
N ALA A 115 1.24 9.12 8.90
CA ALA A 115 1.99 10.08 9.69
C ALA A 115 2.35 9.48 11.06
N GLY A 116 3.62 9.59 11.46
CA GLY A 116 4.09 9.17 12.78
C GLY A 116 3.63 10.06 13.95
N SER A 117 2.66 10.95 13.73
CA SER A 117 2.09 11.85 14.73
C SER A 117 0.66 12.27 14.34
N GLY A 118 -0.11 12.76 15.31
CA GLY A 118 -1.48 13.19 15.06
C GLY A 118 -2.47 12.03 14.90
N SER A 119 -2.18 10.88 15.50
CA SER A 119 -3.10 9.73 15.56
C SER A 119 -4.50 10.17 15.98
N GLY A 120 -5.51 9.73 15.24
CA GLY A 120 -6.92 10.10 15.43
C GLY A 120 -7.35 11.40 14.73
N SER A 121 -6.42 12.31 14.43
CA SER A 121 -6.73 13.63 13.87
C SER A 121 -7.11 13.58 12.39
N TYR A 122 -8.02 14.45 11.97
CA TYR A 122 -8.32 14.70 10.56
C TYR A 122 -7.30 15.71 10.00
N SER A 123 -6.25 15.18 9.36
CA SER A 123 -5.13 15.99 8.85
C SER A 123 -5.42 16.64 7.50
N THR A 124 -4.56 17.57 7.06
CA THR A 124 -4.61 18.12 5.69
C THR A 124 -4.48 17.04 4.61
N GLN A 125 -3.68 16.01 4.84
CA GLN A 125 -3.60 14.86 3.92
C GLN A 125 -4.91 14.06 3.89
N SER A 126 -5.64 14.01 5.01
CA SER A 126 -6.95 13.37 5.07
C SER A 126 -8.00 14.19 4.31
N GLU A 127 -7.92 15.52 4.42
CA GLU A 127 -8.73 16.45 3.64
C GLU A 127 -8.46 16.31 2.13
N ASP A 128 -7.21 16.28 1.71
CA ASP A 128 -6.82 16.09 0.31
C ASP A 128 -7.36 14.76 -0.27
N ALA A 129 -7.30 13.68 0.51
CA ALA A 129 -7.85 12.39 0.10
C ALA A 129 -9.36 12.46 -0.09
N ASP A 130 -10.07 13.08 0.86
CA ASP A 130 -11.53 13.23 0.82
C ASP A 130 -11.98 14.15 -0.32
N ASP A 131 -11.30 15.28 -0.55
CA ASP A 131 -11.61 16.21 -1.63
C ASP A 131 -11.50 15.52 -2.99
N ARG A 132 -10.41 14.78 -3.21
CA ARG A 132 -10.15 14.12 -4.49
C ARG A 132 -11.11 12.97 -4.77
N THR A 133 -11.34 12.10 -3.78
CA THR A 133 -12.28 10.97 -3.89
C THR A 133 -13.71 11.46 -4.05
N SER A 134 -14.12 12.44 -3.22
CA SER A 134 -15.44 13.07 -3.32
C SER A 134 -15.67 13.71 -4.69
N THR A 135 -14.66 14.38 -5.26
CA THR A 135 -14.77 14.96 -6.60
C THR A 135 -14.98 13.87 -7.66
N TRP A 136 -14.27 12.75 -7.60
CA TRP A 136 -14.48 11.68 -8.58
C TRP A 136 -15.84 10.99 -8.45
N ASP A 137 -16.39 10.90 -7.24
CA ASP A 137 -17.68 10.25 -7.01
C ASP A 137 -18.88 11.16 -7.34
N GLN A 138 -18.73 12.49 -7.21
CA GLN A 138 -19.83 13.44 -7.42
C GLN A 138 -20.14 13.73 -8.90
N TYR A 139 -19.17 13.63 -9.79
CA TYR A 139 -19.34 14.01 -11.19
C TYR A 139 -19.30 12.79 -12.12
N TRP A 140 -20.36 12.62 -12.91
CA TRP A 140 -20.52 11.53 -13.90
C TRP A 140 -19.43 11.45 -14.97
N SER A 141 -18.62 12.51 -15.12
CA SER A 141 -17.49 12.56 -16.05
C SER A 141 -16.28 11.74 -15.58
N TYR A 142 -16.30 11.21 -14.35
CA TYR A 142 -15.25 10.38 -13.77
C TYR A 142 -15.77 8.97 -13.46
N ASP A 143 -14.83 8.01 -13.39
CA ASP A 143 -15.13 6.60 -13.11
C ASP A 143 -14.99 6.25 -11.61
N GLY A 144 -14.68 7.23 -10.74
CA GLY A 144 -14.34 7.01 -9.33
C GLY A 144 -12.91 6.47 -9.11
N MET A 145 -12.45 6.48 -7.85
CA MET A 145 -11.22 5.80 -7.45
C MET A 145 -11.35 5.30 -6.01
N THR A 146 -11.09 4.01 -5.79
CA THR A 146 -11.00 3.45 -4.43
C THR A 146 -9.61 3.72 -3.86
N VAL A 147 -9.54 4.36 -2.69
CA VAL A 147 -8.28 4.70 -2.03
C VAL A 147 -8.20 3.99 -0.68
N LEU A 148 -7.09 3.30 -0.45
CA LEU A 148 -6.82 2.55 0.78
C LEU A 148 -5.65 3.18 1.54
N PHE A 149 -5.75 3.18 2.87
CA PHE A 149 -4.67 3.53 3.78
C PHE A 149 -4.54 2.49 4.90
N ALA A 150 -3.32 2.22 5.34
CA ALA A 150 -3.09 1.45 6.56
C ALA A 150 -3.64 2.22 7.78
N ALA A 151 -4.16 1.49 8.77
CA ALA A 151 -4.61 2.07 10.03
C ALA A 151 -3.46 2.65 10.88
N GLY A 152 -2.25 2.15 10.67
CA GLY A 152 -1.06 2.44 11.48
C GLY A 152 -0.70 1.33 12.47
N ASN A 153 0.46 1.50 13.12
CA ASN A 153 1.07 0.55 14.05
C ASN A 153 1.20 1.10 15.49
N GLU A 154 0.39 2.10 15.84
CA GLU A 154 0.44 2.90 17.08
C GLU A 154 -0.60 2.41 18.12
N ARG A 155 -1.38 1.38 17.78
CA ARG A 155 -2.32 0.71 18.69
C ARG A 155 -3.38 1.63 19.28
N ASN A 156 -3.26 1.94 20.56
CA ASN A 156 -4.24 2.68 21.34
C ASN A 156 -3.98 4.19 21.23
N ASP A 157 -2.88 4.60 20.60
CA ASP A 157 -2.60 6.02 20.32
C ASP A 157 -3.52 6.55 19.23
N GLY A 158 -4.07 5.67 18.38
CA GLY A 158 -5.12 6.00 17.43
C GLY A 158 -4.78 5.64 15.99
N ILE A 159 -5.67 6.01 15.08
CA ILE A 159 -5.53 5.77 13.63
C ILE A 159 -4.58 6.79 13.02
N SER A 160 -3.56 6.33 12.30
CA SER A 160 -2.61 7.20 11.63
C SER A 160 -3.26 7.92 10.43
N PRO A 161 -3.23 9.26 10.35
CA PRO A 161 -3.60 9.98 9.14
C PRO A 161 -2.63 9.61 8.00
N PRO A 162 -3.07 9.51 6.73
CA PRO A 162 -4.39 9.86 6.18
C PRO A 162 -5.51 8.82 6.38
N GLY A 163 -5.25 7.71 7.09
CA GLY A 163 -6.26 6.69 7.40
C GLY A 163 -7.47 7.20 8.21
N THR A 164 -7.44 8.44 8.69
CA THR A 164 -8.56 9.11 9.34
C THR A 164 -9.52 9.79 8.36
N ALA A 165 -9.21 9.86 7.05
CA ALA A 165 -10.10 10.40 6.02
C ALA A 165 -11.43 9.63 5.94
N LYS A 166 -12.52 10.32 5.56
CA LYS A 166 -13.88 9.75 5.57
C LYS A 166 -14.16 8.85 4.37
N ASN A 167 -13.57 9.17 3.21
CA ASN A 167 -13.85 8.54 1.92
C ASN A 167 -12.75 7.57 1.47
N VAL A 168 -11.80 7.26 2.36
CA VAL A 168 -10.82 6.18 2.14
C VAL A 168 -11.22 4.93 2.92
N ILE A 169 -10.77 3.78 2.45
CA ILE A 169 -10.90 2.51 3.18
C ILE A 169 -9.64 2.29 3.99
N THR A 170 -9.78 2.34 5.30
CA THR A 170 -8.69 2.19 6.27
C THR A 170 -8.64 0.73 6.74
N ILE A 171 -7.46 0.12 6.63
CA ILE A 171 -7.27 -1.31 6.88
C ILE A 171 -6.43 -1.54 8.14
N GLY A 172 -6.99 -2.25 9.12
CA GLY A 172 -6.25 -2.79 10.27
C GLY A 172 -5.68 -4.18 10.01
N GLY A 173 -4.72 -4.61 10.83
CA GLY A 173 -4.09 -5.92 10.74
C GLY A 173 -4.66 -6.93 11.73
N HIS A 174 -4.96 -8.14 11.26
CA HIS A 174 -5.14 -9.31 12.12
C HIS A 174 -4.06 -10.36 11.86
N LYS A 175 -3.93 -11.35 12.75
CA LYS A 175 -2.95 -12.41 12.57
C LYS A 175 -3.26 -13.25 11.34
N ASN A 176 -2.24 -13.45 10.48
CA ASN A 176 -2.37 -14.37 9.36
C ASN A 176 -2.51 -15.81 9.85
N ARG A 177 -2.80 -16.75 8.95
CA ARG A 177 -2.90 -18.19 9.23
C ARG A 177 -1.53 -18.84 9.46
N TYR A 178 -0.72 -18.26 10.34
CA TYR A 178 0.39 -18.95 10.98
C TYR A 178 -0.11 -19.57 12.29
N SER A 179 0.44 -20.73 12.69
CA SER A 179 0.13 -21.35 13.99
C SER A 179 -1.38 -21.57 14.29
N GLY A 180 -2.13 -22.11 13.33
CA GLY A 180 -3.52 -22.56 13.57
C GLY A 180 -4.61 -21.53 13.30
N ALA A 181 -4.31 -20.47 12.52
CA ALA A 181 -5.28 -19.46 12.09
C ALA A 181 -6.01 -18.76 13.25
N PRO A 182 -5.27 -18.09 14.15
CA PRO A 182 -5.86 -17.40 15.29
C PRO A 182 -6.82 -16.30 14.83
N ASP A 183 -7.98 -16.22 15.49
CA ASP A 183 -8.93 -15.12 15.35
C ASP A 183 -8.53 -14.00 16.33
N GLU A 184 -7.43 -13.32 16.01
CA GLU A 184 -6.83 -12.32 16.87
C GLU A 184 -6.28 -11.14 16.05
N MET A 185 -6.46 -9.93 16.56
CA MET A 185 -5.86 -8.73 16.00
C MET A 185 -4.33 -8.79 16.07
N TYR A 186 -3.67 -8.21 15.08
CA TYR A 186 -2.24 -7.94 15.15
C TYR A 186 -1.98 -6.99 16.32
N TYR A 187 -0.98 -7.33 17.15
CA TYR A 187 -0.73 -6.64 18.41
C TYR A 187 -0.51 -5.13 18.22
N TRP A 188 0.18 -4.74 17.14
CA TRP A 188 0.48 -3.34 16.80
C TRP A 188 -0.62 -2.64 15.99
N SER A 189 -1.63 -3.34 15.48
CA SER A 189 -2.69 -2.68 14.70
C SER A 189 -3.30 -1.51 15.46
N SER A 190 -3.26 -0.33 14.87
CA SER A 190 -3.94 0.86 15.36
C SER A 190 -5.45 0.65 15.47
N ARG A 191 -6.05 1.33 16.45
CA ARG A 191 -7.45 1.21 16.84
C ARG A 191 -8.07 2.60 16.91
N GLY A 192 -9.30 2.71 16.42
CA GLY A 192 -10.10 3.91 16.64
C GLY A 192 -10.66 4.02 18.06
N PRO A 193 -11.57 4.99 18.28
CA PRO A 193 -12.13 5.90 17.26
C PRO A 193 -11.12 6.94 16.75
N THR A 194 -11.50 7.68 15.70
CA THR A 194 -10.85 8.97 15.39
C THR A 194 -11.18 10.00 16.48
N ASP A 195 -10.49 11.16 16.48
CA ASP A 195 -10.67 12.22 17.49
C ASP A 195 -12.11 12.75 17.55
N ASP A 196 -12.82 12.73 16.40
CA ASP A 196 -14.22 13.13 16.27
C ASP A 196 -15.22 11.98 16.47
N GLY A 197 -14.74 10.80 16.91
CA GLY A 197 -15.59 9.67 17.32
C GLY A 197 -16.03 8.75 16.18
N ARG A 198 -15.54 8.92 14.95
CA ARG A 198 -15.85 8.00 13.84
C ARG A 198 -15.17 6.65 14.05
N ILE A 199 -15.80 5.61 13.51
CA ILE A 199 -15.27 4.25 13.54
C ILE A 199 -14.21 4.12 12.46
N LYS A 200 -13.00 3.73 12.87
CA LYS A 200 -11.87 3.32 12.03
C LYS A 200 -11.07 2.24 12.80
N PRO A 201 -10.38 1.30 12.14
CA PRO A 201 -10.38 1.06 10.70
C PRO A 201 -11.75 0.60 10.19
N ASP A 202 -11.98 0.67 8.87
CA ASP A 202 -13.25 0.21 8.28
C ASP A 202 -13.29 -1.31 8.17
N LEU A 203 -12.13 -1.91 7.85
CA LEU A 203 -11.96 -3.34 7.67
C LEU A 203 -10.63 -3.81 8.28
N VAL A 204 -10.51 -5.12 8.44
CA VAL A 204 -9.26 -5.77 8.85
C VAL A 204 -8.91 -6.88 7.87
N ALA A 205 -7.61 -7.12 7.70
CA ALA A 205 -7.07 -8.18 6.84
C ALA A 205 -5.83 -8.82 7.49
N PRO A 206 -5.35 -9.99 7.01
CA PRO A 206 -4.10 -10.57 7.50
C PRO A 206 -2.94 -9.58 7.33
N GLY A 207 -2.31 -9.18 8.43
CA GLY A 207 -1.22 -8.20 8.46
C GLY A 207 -0.01 -8.61 9.29
N ASP A 208 -0.12 -9.67 10.08
CA ASP A 208 1.00 -10.25 10.87
C ASP A 208 1.46 -11.57 10.23
N TYR A 209 2.76 -11.75 10.01
CA TYR A 209 3.36 -12.90 9.30
C TYR A 209 2.77 -13.15 7.89
N VAL A 210 2.65 -12.09 7.08
CA VAL A 210 2.32 -12.20 5.66
C VAL A 210 3.58 -12.54 4.86
N ARG A 211 3.52 -13.64 4.10
CA ARG A 211 4.60 -14.01 3.17
C ARG A 211 4.33 -13.37 1.81
N SER A 212 5.30 -12.65 1.30
CA SER A 212 5.27 -11.96 0.01
C SER A 212 6.70 -11.89 -0.55
N CYS A 213 6.89 -11.14 -1.64
CA CYS A 213 8.19 -10.89 -2.25
C CYS A 213 9.14 -10.20 -1.28
N LYS A 214 10.43 -10.48 -1.49
CA LYS A 214 11.54 -9.86 -0.78
C LYS A 214 12.37 -9.15 -1.84
N SER A 215 12.52 -7.83 -1.73
CA SER A 215 13.41 -7.06 -2.61
C SER A 215 14.81 -7.69 -2.60
N GLN A 216 15.35 -7.94 -3.79
CA GLN A 216 16.68 -8.50 -4.01
C GLN A 216 17.80 -7.53 -3.63
N GLU A 217 17.50 -6.24 -3.77
CA GLU A 217 18.46 -5.15 -3.67
C GLU A 217 18.39 -4.44 -2.31
N ALA A 218 17.39 -4.78 -1.49
CA ALA A 218 17.20 -4.20 -0.17
C ALA A 218 18.29 -4.61 0.83
N ASP A 219 18.95 -3.62 1.43
CA ASP A 219 20.02 -3.80 2.41
C ASP A 219 19.53 -4.44 3.72
N SER A 220 18.29 -4.16 4.11
CA SER A 220 17.76 -4.54 5.43
C SER A 220 16.52 -5.44 5.38
N ALA A 221 16.14 -5.93 4.20
CA ALA A 221 14.94 -6.75 4.03
C ALA A 221 14.97 -8.01 4.92
N GLN A 222 14.00 -8.06 5.84
CA GLN A 222 13.80 -9.16 6.77
C GLN A 222 13.13 -10.34 6.04
N GLY A 223 13.68 -11.54 6.17
CA GLY A 223 13.06 -12.75 5.61
C GLY A 223 13.80 -14.01 6.02
N SER A 224 13.06 -15.05 6.39
CA SER A 224 13.62 -16.36 6.77
C SER A 224 13.63 -17.36 5.61
N TRP A 225 13.08 -16.98 4.45
CA TRP A 225 12.98 -17.82 3.27
C TRP A 225 13.75 -17.19 2.11
N SER A 226 14.72 -17.92 1.57
CA SER A 226 15.47 -17.59 0.36
C SER A 226 15.25 -18.70 -0.65
N ASN A 227 14.88 -18.35 -1.88
CA ASN A 227 14.85 -19.31 -2.98
C ASN A 227 15.96 -18.95 -3.97
N ASN A 228 16.87 -19.89 -4.20
CA ASN A 228 17.92 -19.74 -5.21
C ASN A 228 17.29 -20.03 -6.57
N TRP A 229 16.86 -18.97 -7.25
CA TRP A 229 16.57 -19.03 -8.68
C TRP A 229 17.85 -18.69 -9.44
#